data_AF-A0A944A2D8-F1
#
_entry.id   AF-A0A944A2D8-F1
#
_cell.length_a   1.000
_cell.length_b   1.000
_cell.length_c   1.000
_cell.angle_alpha   90.00
_cell.angle_beta   90.00
_cell.angle_gamma   90.00
#
_symmetry.space_group_name_H-M   'P 1'
#
loop_
_entity.id
_entity.type
_entity.pdbx_description
1 polymer ?
#
loop_
_entity_poly.entity_id
_entity_poly.type
_entity_poly.pdbx_seq_one_letter_code
_entity_poly.pdbx_strand_id
1 'polypeptide(L)'
;MDLCETLATINVDIEEALGRFMGNKDLLVMMYKKMPDSINKNKDIIPDIQAGNIDAAIQKAHTLKGNMGNLSIKPMYEAYAKITEQLRAGDTAGATEGVNAIQDYQNKLLEILANC
;
A
#
# COMPACT_ATOMS: atom_id res chain seq x y z
N MET A 1 1.62 11.48 -20.34
CA MET A 1 2.57 10.83 -19.43
C MET A 1 2.27 9.35 -19.41
N ASP A 2 3.30 8.52 -19.33
CA ASP A 2 3.10 7.08 -19.09
C ASP A 2 2.74 6.82 -17.61
N LEU A 3 2.32 5.59 -17.28
CA LEU A 3 1.93 5.23 -15.91
C LEU A 3 3.07 5.46 -14.90
N CYS A 4 4.31 5.09 -15.25
CA CYS A 4 5.45 5.20 -14.36
C CYS A 4 5.84 6.66 -14.10
N GLU A 5 5.81 7.50 -15.14
CA GLU A 5 6.00 8.95 -15.01
C GLU A 5 4.96 9.56 -14.07
N THR A 6 3.71 9.12 -14.16
CA THR A 6 2.61 9.62 -13.32
C THR A 6 2.78 9.18 -11.87
N LEU A 7 3.15 7.91 -11.64
CA LEU A 7 3.43 7.38 -10.30
C LEU A 7 4.63 8.06 -9.64
N ALA A 8 5.67 8.41 -10.40
CA ALA A 8 6.82 9.15 -9.88
C ALA A 8 6.42 10.51 -9.28
N THR A 9 5.37 11.17 -9.81
CA THR A 9 4.87 12.45 -9.26
C THR A 9 4.27 12.36 -7.86
N ILE A 10 4.00 11.14 -7.39
CA ILE A 10 3.50 10.89 -6.04
C ILE A 10 4.54 10.14 -5.19
N ASN A 11 5.83 10.25 -5.49
CA ASN A 11 6.92 9.64 -4.73
C ASN A 11 6.95 8.10 -4.75
N VAL A 12 6.49 7.48 -5.84
CA VAL A 12 6.82 6.08 -6.13
C VAL A 12 8.22 6.02 -6.73
N ASP A 13 9.09 5.18 -6.16
CA ASP A 13 10.46 5.00 -6.66
C ASP A 13 10.48 3.99 -7.80
N ILE A 14 10.33 4.51 -9.02
CA ILE A 14 10.24 3.69 -10.24
C ILE A 14 11.55 2.97 -10.54
N GLU A 15 12.70 3.61 -10.32
CA GLU A 15 14.00 2.96 -10.57
C GLU A 15 14.23 1.79 -9.62
N GLU A 16 13.96 1.99 -8.32
CA GLU A 16 14.08 0.91 -7.34
C GLU A 16 13.09 -0.22 -7.66
N ALA A 17 11.83 0.12 -7.98
CA ALA A 17 10.84 -0.87 -8.36
C ALA A 17 11.30 -1.65 -9.60
N LEU A 18 11.75 -0.98 -10.65
CA LEU A 18 12.23 -1.63 -11.87
C LEU A 18 13.42 -2.56 -11.61
N GLY A 19 14.33 -2.17 -10.72
CA GLY A 19 15.43 -3.02 -10.25
C GLY A 19 14.95 -4.33 -9.61
N ARG A 20 13.89 -4.27 -8.79
CA ARG A 20 13.26 -5.45 -8.15
C ARG A 20 12.61 -6.40 -9.17
N PHE A 21 12.19 -5.87 -10.32
CA PHE A 21 11.66 -6.64 -11.44
C PHE A 21 12.69 -6.91 -12.53
N MET A 22 13.99 -6.89 -12.20
CA MET A 22 15.09 -7.25 -13.11
C MET A 22 15.12 -6.42 -14.40
N GLY A 23 14.69 -5.15 -14.35
CA GLY A 23 14.61 -4.29 -15.53
C GLY A 23 13.36 -4.50 -16.40
N ASN A 24 12.45 -5.42 -16.02
CA ASN A 24 11.28 -5.75 -16.82
C ASN A 24 10.13 -4.76 -16.57
N LYS A 25 10.04 -3.71 -17.41
CA LYS A 25 9.02 -2.67 -17.31
C LYS A 25 7.59 -3.22 -17.51
N ASP A 26 7.39 -4.15 -18.43
CA ASP A 26 6.05 -4.72 -18.69
C ASP A 26 5.53 -5.51 -17.49
N LEU A 27 6.40 -6.29 -16.84
CA LEU A 27 6.06 -7.02 -15.62
C LEU A 27 5.77 -6.06 -14.47
N LEU A 28 6.57 -5.00 -14.30
CA LEU A 28 6.34 -3.97 -13.29
C LEU A 28 4.97 -3.29 -13.48
N VAL A 29 4.66 -2.85 -14.71
CA VAL A 29 3.37 -2.23 -15.05
C VAL A 29 2.21 -3.20 -14.79
N MET A 30 2.36 -4.48 -15.13
CA MET A 30 1.36 -5.49 -14.80
C MET A 30 1.11 -5.59 -13.29
N MET A 31 2.16 -5.50 -12.47
CA MET A 31 2.00 -5.56 -11.02
C MET A 31 1.35 -4.29 -10.45
N TYR A 32 1.67 -3.11 -10.98
CA TYR A 32 0.93 -1.88 -10.63
C TYR A 32 -0.56 -2.01 -10.94
N LYS A 33 -0.92 -2.55 -12.11
CA LYS A 33 -2.32 -2.75 -12.52
C LYS A 33 -3.07 -3.77 -11.64
N LYS A 34 -2.38 -4.65 -10.91
CA LYS A 34 -2.99 -5.56 -9.92
C LYS A 34 -3.15 -4.94 -8.54
N MET A 35 -2.54 -3.79 -8.28
CA MET A 35 -2.56 -3.16 -6.97
C MET A 35 -3.97 -2.74 -6.50
N PRO A 36 -4.88 -2.23 -7.35
CA PRO A 36 -6.24 -1.88 -6.92
C PRO A 36 -7.00 -3.07 -6.33
N ASP A 37 -6.90 -4.25 -6.94
CA ASP A 37 -7.51 -5.47 -6.43
C ASP A 37 -6.91 -5.88 -5.08
N SER A 38 -5.59 -5.73 -4.93
CA SER A 38 -4.90 -6.05 -3.69
C SER A 38 -5.30 -5.09 -2.56
N ILE A 39 -5.40 -3.79 -2.83
CA ILE A 39 -5.89 -2.80 -1.88
C ILE A 39 -7.34 -3.10 -1.49
N ASN A 40 -8.21 -3.34 -2.46
CA ASN A 40 -9.63 -3.62 -2.21
C ASN A 40 -9.86 -4.85 -1.33
N LYS A 41 -9.05 -5.90 -1.47
CA LYS A 41 -9.13 -7.12 -0.64
C LYS A 41 -8.66 -6.91 0.80
N ASN A 42 -7.84 -5.88 1.06
CA ASN A 42 -7.16 -5.69 2.35
C ASN A 42 -7.47 -4.35 3.03
N LYS A 43 -8.38 -3.53 2.48
CA LYS A 43 -8.69 -2.19 3.00
C LYS A 43 -9.40 -2.17 4.34
N ASP A 44 -10.09 -3.25 4.71
CA ASP A 44 -10.94 -3.32 5.90
C ASP A 44 -10.12 -3.54 7.18
N ILE A 45 -9.16 -2.65 7.47
CA ILE A 45 -8.32 -2.70 8.68
C ILE A 45 -9.06 -2.06 9.86
N ILE A 46 -9.60 -0.85 9.70
CA ILE A 46 -10.37 -0.16 10.76
C ILE A 46 -11.62 -0.98 11.17
N PRO A 47 -12.43 -1.51 10.24
CA PRO A 47 -13.54 -2.40 10.60
C PRO A 47 -13.09 -3.62 11.43
N ASP A 48 -11.97 -4.26 11.07
CA ASP A 48 -11.44 -5.39 11.83
C ASP A 48 -11.01 -4.98 13.25
N ILE A 49 -10.36 -3.82 13.39
CA ILE A 49 -10.00 -3.26 14.71
C ILE A 49 -11.26 -3.07 15.56
N GLN A 50 -12.30 -2.45 15.00
CA GLN A 50 -13.55 -2.17 15.71
C GLN A 50 -14.31 -3.44 16.11
N ALA A 51 -14.22 -4.50 15.30
CA ALA A 51 -14.79 -5.80 15.60
C ALA A 51 -13.94 -6.64 16.57
N GLY A 52 -12.77 -6.15 16.99
CA GLY A 52 -11.83 -6.90 17.83
C GLY A 52 -11.05 -7.99 17.07
N ASN A 53 -11.14 -8.02 15.75
CA ASN A 53 -10.46 -8.99 14.87
C ASN A 53 -8.99 -8.55 14.62
N ILE A 54 -8.21 -8.37 15.69
CA ILE A 54 -6.87 -7.78 15.62
C ILE A 54 -5.92 -8.60 14.72
N ASP A 55 -5.98 -9.92 14.76
CA ASP A 55 -5.16 -10.77 13.89
C ASP A 55 -5.47 -10.56 12.41
N ALA A 56 -6.74 -10.38 12.05
CA ALA A 56 -7.14 -10.09 10.67
C ALA A 56 -6.65 -8.70 10.22
N ALA A 57 -6.74 -7.69 11.10
CA ALA A 57 -6.18 -6.37 10.85
C ALA A 57 -4.66 -6.42 10.62
N ILE A 58 -3.93 -7.19 11.43
CA ILE A 58 -2.48 -7.39 11.27
C ILE A 58 -2.17 -8.04 9.92
N GLN A 59 -2.90 -9.10 9.53
CA GLN A 59 -2.66 -9.80 8.27
C GLN A 59 -2.92 -8.88 7.05
N LYS A 60 -3.99 -8.09 7.08
CA LYS A 60 -4.30 -7.11 6.03
C LYS A 60 -3.22 -6.03 5.93
N ALA A 61 -2.86 -5.40 7.05
CA ALA A 61 -1.79 -4.39 7.08
C ALA A 61 -0.44 -4.96 6.62
N HIS A 62 -0.10 -6.19 7.03
CA HIS A 62 1.13 -6.86 6.62
C HIS A 62 1.15 -7.17 5.11
N THR A 63 0.02 -7.62 4.57
CA THR A 63 -0.14 -7.88 3.13
C THR A 63 0.05 -6.60 2.31
N LEU A 64 -0.59 -5.50 2.73
CA LEU A 64 -0.42 -4.20 2.08
C LEU A 64 1.03 -3.73 2.18
N LYS A 65 1.66 -3.81 3.36
CA LYS A 65 3.09 -3.50 3.53
C LYS A 65 3.97 -4.24 2.52
N GLY A 66 3.80 -5.55 2.38
CA GLY A 66 4.58 -6.35 1.42
C GLY A 66 4.39 -5.90 -0.02
N ASN A 67 3.16 -5.64 -0.42
CA ASN A 67 2.83 -5.21 -1.78
C ASN A 67 3.39 -3.82 -2.10
N MET A 68 3.29 -2.87 -1.17
CA MET A 68 3.84 -1.52 -1.33
C MET A 68 5.37 -1.55 -1.37
N GLY A 69 6.00 -2.40 -0.55
CA GLY A 69 7.45 -2.58 -0.55
C GLY A 69 7.98 -3.19 -1.85
N ASN A 70 7.28 -4.17 -2.42
CA ASN A 70 7.68 -4.80 -3.68
C ASN A 70 7.63 -3.84 -4.88
N LEU A 71 6.71 -2.88 -4.86
CA LEU A 71 6.55 -1.89 -5.93
C LEU A 71 7.16 -0.51 -5.59
N SER A 72 7.96 -0.45 -4.52
CA SER A 72 8.63 0.75 -4.03
C SER A 72 7.70 1.97 -3.85
N ILE A 73 6.47 1.73 -3.38
CA ILE A 73 5.49 2.75 -3.01
C ILE A 73 5.81 3.18 -1.57
N LYS A 74 6.92 3.90 -1.41
CA LYS A 74 7.57 4.18 -0.11
C LYS A 74 6.62 4.77 0.94
N PRO A 75 5.81 5.81 0.64
CA PRO A 75 4.93 6.41 1.65
C PRO A 75 3.94 5.41 2.25
N MET A 76 3.36 4.53 1.42
CA MET A 76 2.44 3.51 1.90
C MET A 76 3.16 2.34 2.58
N TYR A 77 4.36 1.96 2.10
CA TYR A 77 5.17 0.93 2.76
C TYR A 77 5.49 1.31 4.21
N GLU A 78 5.97 2.53 4.43
CA GLU A 78 6.32 3.04 5.77
C GLU A 78 5.10 3.12 6.66
N ALA A 79 3.99 3.65 6.15
CA ALA A 79 2.72 3.72 6.88
C ALA A 79 2.24 2.33 7.31
N TYR A 80 2.16 1.36 6.39
CA TYR A 80 1.68 0.01 6.73
C TYR A 80 2.68 -0.79 7.57
N ALA A 81 3.98 -0.49 7.50
CA ALA A 81 4.96 -1.02 8.44
C ALA A 81 4.64 -0.57 9.87
N LYS A 82 4.48 0.74 10.08
CA LYS A 82 4.13 1.32 11.38
C LYS A 82 2.78 0.81 11.90
N ILE A 83 1.74 0.78 11.06
CA ILE A 83 0.41 0.26 11.42
C ILE A 83 0.50 -1.20 11.88
N THR A 84 1.28 -2.03 11.16
CA THR A 84 1.48 -3.44 11.55
C THR A 84 2.14 -3.56 12.92
N GLU A 85 3.13 -2.72 13.22
CA GLU A 85 3.82 -2.70 14.51
C GLU A 85 2.91 -2.23 15.65
N GLN A 86 2.13 -1.18 15.42
CA GLN A 86 1.15 -0.66 16.38
C GLN A 86 0.11 -1.72 16.74
N LEU A 87 -0.45 -2.41 15.74
CA LEU A 87 -1.41 -3.49 15.97
C LEU A 87 -0.80 -4.64 16.79
N ARG A 88 0.46 -5.02 16.51
CA ARG A 88 1.18 -6.05 17.28
C ARG A 88 1.45 -5.62 18.73
N ALA A 89 1.62 -4.33 18.98
CA ALA A 89 1.79 -3.76 20.30
C ALA A 89 0.45 -3.53 21.04
N GLY A 90 -0.70 -3.79 20.39
CA GLY A 90 -2.03 -3.51 20.93
C GLY A 90 -2.45 -2.04 20.83
N ASP A 91 -1.69 -1.20 20.15
CA ASP A 91 -2.02 0.21 19.90
C ASP A 91 -3.02 0.34 18.74
N THR A 92 -4.29 0.05 19.03
CA THR A 92 -5.38 0.11 18.05
C THR A 92 -5.75 1.55 17.67
N ALA A 93 -5.60 2.50 18.60
CA ALA A 93 -5.85 3.92 18.36
C ALA A 93 -4.83 4.49 17.37
N GLY A 94 -3.53 4.30 17.64
CA GLY A 94 -2.48 4.75 16.75
C GLY A 94 -2.49 4.06 15.39
N ALA A 95 -2.86 2.76 15.34
CA ALA A 95 -3.06 2.05 14.08
C ALA A 95 -4.21 2.67 13.25
N THR A 96 -5.32 3.03 13.89
CA THR A 96 -6.47 3.68 13.25
C THR A 96 -6.10 5.06 12.70
N GLU A 97 -5.37 5.86 13.49
CA GLU A 97 -4.83 7.15 13.05
C GLU A 97 -3.91 6.98 11.84
N GLY A 98 -3.01 5.99 11.87
CA GLY A 98 -2.12 5.67 10.76
C GLY A 98 -2.86 5.32 9.47
N VAL A 99 -3.92 4.49 9.56
CA VAL A 99 -4.75 4.15 8.40
C VAL A 99 -5.43 5.40 7.83
N ASN A 100 -6.00 6.26 8.67
CA ASN A 100 -6.64 7.48 8.21
C ASN A 100 -5.64 8.44 7.56
N ALA A 101 -4.45 8.58 8.13
CA ALA A 101 -3.41 9.49 7.63
C ALA A 101 -2.90 9.11 6.22
N ILE A 102 -2.99 7.83 5.82
CA ILE A 102 -2.54 7.38 4.49
C ILE A 102 -3.66 7.28 3.45
N GLN A 103 -4.93 7.52 3.82
CA GLN A 103 -6.07 7.38 2.90
C GLN A 103 -5.98 8.27 1.67
N ASP A 104 -5.61 9.54 1.83
CA ASP A 104 -5.55 10.48 0.70
C ASP A 104 -4.51 10.05 -0.33
N TYR A 105 -3.34 9.60 0.13
CA TYR A 105 -2.31 9.05 -0.74
C TYR A 105 -2.80 7.78 -1.45
N GLN A 106 -3.42 6.86 -0.70
CA GLN A 106 -3.95 5.61 -1.26
C GLN A 106 -5.02 5.88 -2.33
N ASN A 107 -5.92 6.82 -2.09
CA ASN A 107 -6.96 7.22 -3.04
C ASN A 107 -6.34 7.81 -4.31
N LYS A 108 -5.36 8.72 -4.17
CA LYS A 108 -4.63 9.28 -5.31
C LYS A 108 -3.90 8.21 -6.12
N LEU A 109 -3.29 7.22 -5.45
CA LEU A 109 -2.67 6.08 -6.11
C LEU A 109 -3.70 5.28 -6.92
N LEU A 110 -4.85 4.97 -6.34
CA LEU A 110 -5.93 4.23 -7.01
C LEU A 110 -6.48 5.00 -8.22
N GLU A 111 -6.64 6.31 -8.11
CA GLU A 111 -7.07 7.18 -9.22
C GLU A 111 -6.09 7.13 -10.39
N ILE A 112 -4.77 7.22 -10.12
CA ILE A 112 -3.74 7.10 -11.17
C ILE A 112 -3.83 5.73 -11.84
N LEU A 113 -3.93 4.65 -11.06
CA LEU A 113 -3.97 3.28 -11.56
C LEU A 113 -5.25 2.95 -12.34
N ALA A 114 -6.36 3.65 -12.08
CA ALA A 114 -7.61 3.47 -12.80
C ALA A 114 -7.64 4.18 -14.17
N ASN A 115 -6.81 5.22 -14.35
CA ASN A 115 -6.85 6.11 -15.51
C ASN A 115 -5.68 5.91 -16.50
N CYS A 116 -4.90 4.81 -16.36
CA CYS A 116 -3.71 4.48 -17.16
C CYS A 116 -3.63 2.98 -17.51
#